data_AF-A0AAN7HZW0-F1
#
_entry.id   AF-A0AAN7HZW0-F1
#
_cell.length_a   1.000
_cell.length_b   1.000
_cell.length_c   1.000
_cell.angle_alpha   90.00
_cell.angle_beta   90.00
_cell.angle_gamma   90.00
#
_symmetry.space_group_name_H-M   'P 1'
#
loop_
_entity.id
_entity.type
_entity.pdbx_description
1 polymer ?
#
loop_
_entity_poly.entity_id
_entity_poly.type
_entity_poly.pdbx_seq_one_letter_code
_entity_poly.pdbx_strand_id
1 'polypeptide(L)'
;MKFYPITVVATATAAFASLACAQSEGNTVQPGAAASAGTYSCDPNVCKLASGCVCASKNPPNGLAPSDTPQFVTVTFDDSIQPQLYKTAKRMLNVTNPNGCSGRGTWQRDCRSHVLARSAAHLTGYPGSPDRAPKLDGLVSLIKTLLEKPDVWFVTNQQLLQWMKNPVKASELGKQDYMRCEQPVIAKGICNGLDDDNNANVDDGLLNSCNFGTTPFNTCFNCSSTAPTLDTPKPATAAQNGSAGFRYPLPNNCNTKWWDPIGNSCLCTSTECQYKDTAVPVNRTDGSNGIATNKSGSSNAASNGMHNQLENAIFVTIAIVVSLLF
;
A
#
# COMPACT_ATOMS: atom_id res chain seq x y z
N MET A 1 -18.61 -81.14 25.12
CA MET A 1 -19.70 -80.61 25.96
C MET A 1 -19.08 -79.59 26.91
N LYS A 2 -19.54 -78.32 26.83
CA LYS A 2 -19.34 -77.18 27.75
C LYS A 2 -17.91 -76.79 28.15
N PHE A 3 -17.46 -75.64 27.64
CA PHE A 3 -16.73 -74.63 28.43
C PHE A 3 -17.21 -73.24 27.99
N TYR A 4 -17.72 -72.45 28.95
CA TYR A 4 -18.16 -71.07 28.78
C TYR A 4 -16.95 -70.11 28.69
N PRO A 5 -17.06 -68.99 27.97
CA PRO A 5 -16.35 -67.79 28.37
C PRO A 5 -17.27 -66.58 28.55
N ILE A 6 -17.22 -66.11 29.79
CA ILE A 6 -17.37 -64.77 30.37
C ILE A 6 -17.49 -63.62 29.35
N THR A 7 -18.63 -62.93 29.42
CA THR A 7 -18.89 -61.63 28.80
C THR A 7 -18.05 -60.54 29.49
N VAL A 8 -17.18 -59.87 28.73
CA VAL A 8 -16.61 -58.58 29.13
C VAL A 8 -17.22 -57.51 28.22
N VAL A 9 -18.06 -56.66 28.80
CA VAL A 9 -18.61 -55.48 28.13
C VAL A 9 -17.56 -54.39 28.19
N ALA A 10 -16.90 -54.11 27.07
CA ALA A 10 -16.06 -52.93 26.90
C ALA A 10 -16.89 -51.84 26.19
N THR A 11 -17.38 -50.87 26.95
CA THR A 11 -17.99 -49.66 26.41
C THR A 11 -16.89 -48.79 25.80
N ALA A 12 -16.81 -48.74 24.48
CA ALA A 12 -15.97 -47.79 23.76
C ALA A 12 -16.68 -46.42 23.73
N THR A 13 -16.28 -45.51 24.61
CA THR A 13 -16.59 -44.08 24.46
C THR A 13 -15.75 -43.52 23.31
N ALA A 14 -16.37 -43.36 22.14
CA ALA A 14 -15.79 -42.63 21.02
C ALA A 14 -15.69 -41.14 21.41
N ALA A 15 -14.49 -40.67 21.70
CA ALA A 15 -14.22 -39.24 21.80
C ALA A 15 -14.30 -38.64 20.39
N PHE A 16 -15.40 -37.95 20.11
CA PHE A 16 -15.50 -37.06 18.96
C PHE A 16 -14.52 -35.90 19.17
N ALA A 17 -13.32 -36.01 18.61
CA ALA A 17 -12.46 -34.86 18.41
C ALA A 17 -13.12 -33.99 17.33
N SER A 18 -13.81 -32.94 17.76
CA SER A 18 -14.23 -31.87 16.87
C SER A 18 -13.00 -31.28 16.20
N LEU A 19 -12.87 -31.47 14.89
CA LEU A 19 -11.97 -30.67 14.06
C LEU A 19 -12.55 -29.24 14.05
N ALA A 20 -12.16 -28.45 15.05
CA ALA A 20 -12.35 -27.01 14.99
C ALA A 20 -11.41 -26.48 13.91
N CYS A 21 -11.96 -25.96 12.82
CA CYS A 21 -11.20 -25.11 11.90
C CYS A 21 -10.66 -23.92 12.72
N ALA A 22 -9.34 -23.87 12.93
CA ALA A 22 -8.69 -22.73 13.51
C ALA A 22 -8.81 -21.55 12.54
N GLN A 23 -9.70 -20.61 12.86
CA GLN A 23 -9.63 -19.24 12.35
C GLN A 23 -8.82 -18.45 13.36
N SER A 24 -7.67 -17.92 12.98
CA SER A 24 -6.94 -16.97 13.83
C SER A 24 -6.31 -15.87 12.99
N GLU A 25 -7.12 -14.90 12.61
CA GLU A 25 -6.69 -13.51 12.56
C GLU A 25 -6.75 -13.02 14.02
N GLY A 26 -5.60 -12.75 14.67
CA GLY A 26 -5.55 -12.09 15.98
C GLY A 26 -5.75 -12.95 17.24
N ASN A 27 -5.47 -14.25 17.22
CA ASN A 27 -5.46 -15.04 18.47
C ASN A 27 -4.23 -14.70 19.31
N THR A 28 -4.39 -14.53 20.63
CA THR A 28 -3.24 -14.45 21.53
C THR A 28 -2.47 -15.76 21.42
N VAL A 29 -1.23 -15.67 20.95
CA VAL A 29 -0.32 -16.82 20.94
C VAL A 29 -0.23 -17.29 22.40
N GLN A 30 -0.83 -18.45 22.70
CA GLN A 30 -0.53 -19.18 23.94
C GLN A 30 0.99 -19.26 24.04
N PRO A 31 1.62 -19.00 25.20
CA PRO A 31 3.05 -19.15 25.35
C PRO A 31 3.40 -20.64 25.21
N GLY A 32 3.51 -21.09 23.95
CA GLY A 32 4.22 -22.31 23.60
C GLY A 32 5.65 -22.12 24.07
N ALA A 33 6.22 -23.18 24.64
CA ALA A 33 7.59 -23.21 25.13
C ALA A 33 8.49 -22.41 24.18
N ALA A 34 9.19 -21.40 24.74
CA ALA A 34 10.05 -20.52 23.99
C ALA A 34 10.91 -21.38 23.05
N ALA A 35 10.60 -21.33 21.75
CA ALA A 35 11.50 -21.88 20.75
C ALA A 35 12.84 -21.20 21.05
N SER A 36 13.87 -22.00 21.34
CA SER A 36 15.23 -21.49 21.54
C SER A 36 15.51 -20.52 20.40
N ALA A 37 15.64 -19.24 20.74
CA ALA A 37 16.00 -18.21 19.78
C ALA A 37 17.36 -18.61 19.24
N GLY A 38 17.39 -19.24 18.07
CA GLY A 38 18.63 -19.57 17.39
C GLY A 38 19.47 -18.29 17.31
N THR A 39 20.73 -18.38 17.74
CA THR A 39 21.62 -17.22 17.73
C THR A 39 21.82 -16.79 16.28
N TYR A 40 21.30 -15.63 15.91
CA TYR A 40 21.48 -15.07 14.58
C TYR A 40 22.98 -14.88 14.31
N SER A 41 23.47 -15.45 13.20
CA SER A 41 24.85 -15.31 12.74
C SER A 41 24.85 -14.92 11.26
N CYS A 42 25.66 -13.93 10.90
CA CYS A 42 25.83 -13.46 9.55
C CYS A 42 27.28 -13.01 9.36
N ASP A 43 27.93 -13.49 8.31
CA ASP A 43 29.28 -13.03 7.96
C ASP A 43 29.16 -11.77 7.09
N PRO A 44 29.52 -10.58 7.61
CA PRO A 44 29.44 -9.34 6.85
C PRO A 44 30.43 -9.31 5.68
N ASN A 45 31.40 -10.24 5.60
CA ASN A 45 32.30 -10.37 4.45
C ASN A 45 31.68 -11.12 3.28
N VAL A 46 30.72 -12.01 3.55
CA VAL A 46 29.98 -12.78 2.53
C VAL A 46 28.69 -12.05 2.14
N CYS A 47 27.93 -11.58 3.13
CA CYS A 47 26.65 -10.90 2.90
C CYS A 47 26.88 -9.43 2.53
N LYS A 48 27.03 -9.16 1.23
CA LYS A 48 27.26 -7.81 0.69
C LYS A 48 26.05 -7.29 -0.06
N LEU A 49 25.84 -5.97 0.01
CA LEU A 49 24.73 -5.31 -0.68
C LEU A 49 24.84 -5.49 -2.21
N ALA A 50 26.06 -5.48 -2.75
CA ALA A 50 26.33 -5.74 -4.16
C ALA A 50 25.85 -7.11 -4.65
N SER A 51 25.73 -8.09 -3.75
CA SER A 51 25.16 -9.42 -4.04
C SER A 51 23.71 -9.56 -3.56
N GLY A 52 23.02 -8.46 -3.25
CA GLY A 52 21.64 -8.46 -2.79
C GLY A 52 21.44 -8.93 -1.35
N CYS A 53 22.46 -8.86 -0.50
CA CYS A 53 22.41 -9.31 0.89
C CYS A 53 22.77 -8.19 1.87
N VAL A 54 22.04 -8.10 2.99
CA VAL A 54 22.41 -7.23 4.11
C VAL A 54 22.22 -7.98 5.42
N CYS A 55 23.25 -8.02 6.26
CA CYS A 55 23.12 -8.58 7.60
C CYS A 55 22.16 -7.71 8.42
N ALA A 56 21.28 -8.34 9.20
CA ALA A 56 20.47 -7.66 10.21
C ALA A 56 21.36 -6.81 11.11
N SER A 57 20.97 -5.54 11.26
CA SER A 57 21.72 -4.51 11.96
C SER A 57 20.76 -3.47 12.52
N LYS A 58 21.17 -2.79 13.59
CA LYS A 58 20.48 -1.60 14.11
C LYS A 58 20.96 -0.31 13.43
N ASN A 59 22.07 -0.39 12.69
CA ASN A 59 22.64 0.76 11.99
C ASN A 59 22.01 0.90 10.60
N PRO A 60 21.88 2.13 10.08
CA PRO A 60 21.45 2.35 8.71
C PRO A 60 22.31 1.55 7.71
N PRO A 61 21.70 0.97 6.66
CA PRO A 61 22.43 0.37 5.56
C PRO A 61 23.44 1.32 4.93
N ASN A 62 24.48 0.78 4.30
CA ASN A 62 25.54 1.54 3.63
C ASN A 62 26.33 2.51 4.54
N GLY A 63 26.25 2.35 5.87
CA GLY A 63 27.00 3.17 6.81
C GLY A 63 26.54 4.63 6.89
N LEU A 64 25.30 4.92 6.46
CA LEU A 64 24.73 6.25 6.58
C LEU A 64 24.66 6.68 8.06
N ALA A 65 24.94 7.95 8.31
CA ALA A 65 24.66 8.54 9.62
C ALA A 65 23.13 8.57 9.84
N PRO A 66 22.63 8.37 11.07
CA PRO A 66 21.20 8.49 11.35
C PRO A 66 20.59 9.82 10.88
N SER A 67 21.33 10.93 10.97
CA SER A 67 20.90 12.26 10.51
C SER A 67 20.77 12.39 8.99
N ASP A 68 21.47 11.53 8.23
CA ASP A 68 21.41 11.50 6.77
C ASP A 68 20.39 10.47 6.25
N THR A 69 19.84 9.64 7.15
CA THR A 69 18.96 8.52 6.81
C THR A 69 17.51 8.98 6.78
N PRO A 70 16.78 8.80 5.66
CA PRO A 70 15.36 9.14 5.61
C PRO A 70 14.54 8.27 6.57
N GLN A 71 13.57 8.89 7.26
CA GLN A 71 12.61 8.18 8.09
C GLN A 71 11.45 7.68 7.22
N PHE A 72 11.36 6.37 7.05
CA PHE A 72 10.26 5.75 6.31
C PHE A 72 9.05 5.49 7.22
N VAL A 73 7.86 5.73 6.70
CA VAL A 73 6.57 5.32 7.27
C VAL A 73 5.87 4.44 6.25
N THR A 74 5.65 3.17 6.60
CA THR A 74 4.93 2.21 5.75
C THR A 74 3.54 1.98 6.29
N VAL A 75 2.53 2.57 5.65
CA VAL A 75 1.12 2.30 5.98
C VAL A 75 0.69 1.05 5.21
N THR A 76 0.24 0.03 5.93
CA THR A 76 -0.24 -1.23 5.34
C THR A 76 -1.73 -1.40 5.57
N PHE A 77 -2.41 -1.94 4.56
CA PHE A 77 -3.82 -2.29 4.61
C PHE A 77 -3.96 -3.77 4.32
N ASP A 78 -4.38 -4.52 5.32
CA ASP A 78 -4.56 -5.96 5.23
C ASP A 78 -6.01 -6.27 4.79
N ASP A 79 -6.25 -7.53 4.42
CA ASP A 79 -7.54 -8.07 3.95
C ASP A 79 -8.01 -7.59 2.56
N SER A 80 -9.29 -7.89 2.26
CA SER A 80 -9.97 -7.54 1.02
C SER A 80 -10.07 -6.02 0.80
N ILE A 81 -9.85 -5.59 -0.46
CA ILE A 81 -10.09 -4.22 -0.88
C ILE A 81 -11.57 -4.04 -1.23
N GLN A 82 -12.23 -3.12 -0.54
CA GLN A 82 -13.64 -2.78 -0.77
C GLN A 82 -13.81 -1.29 -1.04
N PRO A 83 -14.86 -0.87 -1.78
CA PRO A 83 -15.03 0.54 -2.15
C PRO A 83 -15.01 1.51 -0.96
N GLN A 84 -15.66 1.16 0.16
CA GLN A 84 -15.70 2.05 1.34
C GLN A 84 -14.36 2.09 2.08
N LEU A 85 -13.73 0.93 2.27
CA LEU A 85 -12.43 0.84 2.93
C LEU A 85 -11.33 1.52 2.11
N TYR A 86 -11.42 1.44 0.79
CA TYR A 86 -10.52 2.13 -0.13
C TYR A 86 -10.62 3.66 0.01
N LYS A 87 -11.83 4.22 0.18
CA LYS A 87 -12.00 5.66 0.46
C LYS A 87 -11.34 6.05 1.78
N THR A 88 -11.50 5.25 2.83
CA THR A 88 -10.84 5.48 4.12
C THR A 88 -9.31 5.42 3.98
N ALA A 89 -8.78 4.42 3.28
CA ALA A 89 -7.36 4.29 3.01
C ALA A 89 -6.81 5.49 2.23
N LYS A 90 -7.53 5.94 1.19
CA LYS A 90 -7.18 7.14 0.41
C LYS A 90 -7.18 8.40 1.28
N ARG A 91 -8.06 8.52 2.27
CA ARG A 91 -8.05 9.62 3.24
C ARG A 91 -6.79 9.60 4.12
N MET A 92 -6.35 8.42 4.57
CA MET A 92 -5.11 8.26 5.34
C MET A 92 -3.86 8.59 4.51
N LEU A 93 -3.85 8.20 3.23
CA LEU A 93 -2.76 8.44 2.29
C LEU A 93 -2.84 9.81 1.58
N ASN A 94 -3.83 10.65 1.92
CA ASN A 94 -3.97 11.98 1.32
C ASN A 94 -2.97 12.96 1.94
N VAL A 95 -1.70 12.71 1.64
CA VAL A 95 -0.55 13.43 2.14
C VAL A 95 0.53 13.55 1.07
N THR A 96 1.45 14.49 1.24
CA THR A 96 2.48 14.80 0.23
C THR A 96 3.89 14.60 0.78
N ASN A 97 4.64 13.73 0.12
CA ASN A 97 6.06 13.50 0.39
C ASN A 97 6.92 14.71 -0.03
N PRO A 98 8.18 14.84 0.46
CA PRO A 98 9.06 15.95 0.11
C PRO A 98 9.32 16.21 -1.37
N ASN A 99 9.16 15.22 -2.24
CA ASN A 99 9.28 15.41 -3.69
C ASN A 99 7.98 15.84 -4.38
N GLY A 100 6.93 16.18 -3.64
CA GLY A 100 5.63 16.58 -4.19
C GLY A 100 4.71 15.42 -4.54
N CYS A 101 5.18 14.18 -4.50
CA CYS A 101 4.34 13.02 -4.76
C CYS A 101 3.44 12.68 -3.58
N SER A 102 2.25 12.15 -3.86
CA SER A 102 1.38 11.62 -2.81
C SER A 102 2.05 10.48 -2.04
N GLY A 103 1.75 10.40 -0.74
CA GLY A 103 2.12 9.28 0.12
C GLY A 103 1.54 7.97 -0.42
N ARG A 104 2.30 6.88 -0.27
CA ARG A 104 1.89 5.55 -0.76
C ARG A 104 1.77 4.57 0.38
N GLY A 105 0.81 3.65 0.24
CA GLY A 105 0.61 2.52 1.15
C GLY A 105 0.82 1.19 0.43
N THR A 106 0.93 0.13 1.22
CA THR A 106 1.00 -1.25 0.71
C THR A 106 -0.32 -1.95 1.05
N TRP A 107 -0.83 -2.77 0.13
CA TRP A 107 -2.00 -3.61 0.37
C TRP A 107 -1.58 -5.07 0.45
N GLN A 108 -1.87 -5.71 1.56
CA GLN A 108 -1.70 -7.14 1.81
C GLN A 108 -3.05 -7.82 1.63
N ARG A 109 -3.32 -8.22 0.38
CA ARG A 109 -4.65 -8.69 -0.02
C ARG A 109 -4.86 -10.15 0.34
N ASP A 110 -6.02 -10.46 0.89
CA ASP A 110 -6.57 -11.82 0.97
C ASP A 110 -7.78 -11.98 0.02
N CYS A 111 -7.82 -13.12 -0.67
CA CYS A 111 -8.87 -13.47 -1.63
C CYS A 111 -10.18 -13.93 -0.96
N ARG A 112 -10.16 -14.36 0.31
CA ARG A 112 -11.36 -14.87 1.01
C ARG A 112 -12.05 -13.86 1.93
N SER A 113 -11.52 -12.65 2.10
CA SER A 113 -11.99 -11.74 3.16
C SER A 113 -13.34 -11.08 2.90
N HIS A 114 -14.10 -11.42 1.86
CA HIS A 114 -15.50 -10.98 1.72
C HIS A 114 -16.39 -11.37 2.92
N VAL A 115 -16.03 -12.42 3.67
CA VAL A 115 -16.74 -12.79 4.91
C VAL A 115 -16.32 -11.91 6.09
N LEU A 116 -15.02 -11.58 6.19
CA LEU A 116 -14.47 -10.69 7.23
C LEU A 116 -14.79 -9.21 6.96
N ALA A 117 -15.08 -8.84 5.72
CA ALA A 117 -15.54 -7.52 5.30
C ALA A 117 -16.72 -6.97 6.10
N ARG A 118 -17.64 -7.85 6.56
CA ARG A 118 -18.78 -7.43 7.37
C ARG A 118 -18.34 -6.86 8.73
N SER A 119 -17.18 -7.24 9.25
CA SER A 119 -16.63 -6.69 10.51
C SER A 119 -15.86 -5.39 10.28
N ALA A 120 -15.23 -5.20 9.11
CA ALA A 120 -14.51 -3.97 8.74
C ALA A 120 -15.43 -2.83 8.24
N ALA A 121 -16.61 -3.16 7.69
CA ALA A 121 -17.64 -2.18 7.33
C ALA A 121 -18.25 -1.41 8.53
N HIS A 122 -17.87 -1.74 9.76
CA HIS A 122 -18.28 -1.08 11.00
C HIS A 122 -17.59 0.28 11.26
N LEU A 123 -17.22 1.03 10.23
CA LEU A 123 -16.80 2.42 10.41
C LEU A 123 -18.00 3.36 10.61
N THR A 124 -19.21 2.94 10.23
CA THR A 124 -20.46 3.62 10.57
C THR A 124 -21.63 2.62 10.59
N GLY A 125 -22.35 2.52 11.70
CA GLY A 125 -23.77 2.13 11.64
C GLY A 125 -24.22 0.76 12.16
N TYR A 126 -23.44 0.00 12.92
CA TYR A 126 -24.04 -1.08 13.72
C TYR A 126 -24.56 -0.53 15.05
N PRO A 127 -25.86 -0.68 15.38
CA PRO A 127 -26.40 -0.24 16.66
C PRO A 127 -25.60 -0.84 17.82
N GLY A 128 -24.98 0.02 18.64
CA GLY A 128 -24.17 -0.39 19.79
C GLY A 128 -22.66 -0.52 19.54
N SER A 129 -22.16 -0.33 18.31
CA SER A 129 -20.70 -0.22 18.08
C SER A 129 -20.20 1.20 18.38
N PRO A 130 -19.03 1.37 19.02
CA PRO A 130 -18.40 2.68 19.19
C PRO A 130 -18.16 3.37 17.84
N ASP A 131 -18.43 4.67 17.77
CA ASP A 131 -18.01 5.50 16.64
C ASP A 131 -16.48 5.48 16.53
N ARG A 132 -15.98 5.10 15.35
CA ARG A 132 -14.55 5.01 15.07
C ARG A 132 -14.00 6.24 14.35
N ALA A 133 -14.85 7.20 13.97
CA ALA A 133 -14.42 8.45 13.34
C ALA A 133 -13.35 9.20 14.17
N PRO A 134 -13.47 9.33 15.51
CA PRO A 134 -12.43 10.00 16.30
C PRO A 134 -11.06 9.30 16.24
N LYS A 135 -11.04 7.96 16.14
CA LYS A 135 -9.79 7.19 16.00
C LYS A 135 -9.15 7.41 14.63
N LEU A 136 -9.97 7.41 13.58
CA LEU A 136 -9.51 7.70 12.22
C LEU A 136 -8.96 9.13 12.13
N ASP A 137 -9.65 10.09 12.72
CA ASP A 137 -9.23 11.50 12.72
C ASP A 137 -7.94 11.70 13.51
N GLY A 138 -7.80 11.04 14.66
CA GLY A 138 -6.55 11.02 15.43
C GLY A 138 -5.37 10.44 14.64
N LEU A 139 -5.59 9.33 13.92
CA LEU A 139 -4.56 8.74 13.07
C LEU A 139 -4.18 9.65 11.89
N VAL A 140 -5.17 10.23 11.21
CA VAL A 140 -4.92 11.18 10.12
C VAL A 140 -4.17 12.41 10.63
N SER A 141 -4.48 12.88 11.84
CA SER A 141 -3.76 13.98 12.49
C SER A 141 -2.30 13.62 12.75
N LEU A 142 -2.03 12.46 13.35
CA LEU A 142 -0.68 11.96 13.57
C LEU A 142 0.12 11.86 12.27
N ILE A 143 -0.48 11.28 11.22
CA ILE A 143 0.14 11.14 9.89
C ILE A 143 0.54 12.52 9.34
N LYS A 144 -0.32 13.53 9.47
CA LYS A 144 -0.02 14.90 9.02
C LYS A 144 1.12 15.53 9.83
N THR A 145 1.11 15.39 11.16
CA THR A 145 2.18 15.89 12.02
C THR A 145 3.54 15.27 11.69
N LEU A 146 3.59 13.98 11.38
CA LEU A 146 4.85 13.33 10.96
C LEU A 146 5.43 13.94 9.69
N LEU A 147 4.59 14.40 8.75
CA LEU A 147 5.02 15.02 7.49
C LEU A 147 5.39 16.49 7.58
N GLU A 148 5.27 17.11 8.75
CA GLU A 148 5.90 18.39 9.02
C GLU A 148 7.44 18.25 9.08
N LYS A 149 7.94 17.02 9.27
CA LYS A 149 9.38 16.74 9.25
C LYS A 149 9.87 16.58 7.80
N PRO A 150 10.95 17.27 7.40
CA PRO A 150 11.42 17.29 6.01
C PRO A 150 12.03 15.96 5.54
N ASP A 151 12.41 15.09 6.47
CA ASP A 151 13.08 13.81 6.26
C ASP A 151 12.15 12.58 6.39
N VAL A 152 10.84 12.79 6.60
CA VAL A 152 9.84 11.73 6.72
C VAL A 152 9.19 11.42 5.36
N TRP A 153 9.10 10.13 5.03
CA TRP A 153 8.60 9.62 3.75
C TRP A 153 7.59 8.50 3.92
N PHE A 154 6.39 8.69 3.35
CA PHE A 154 5.34 7.68 3.29
C PHE A 154 5.51 6.85 2.01
N VAL A 155 5.99 5.61 2.17
CA VAL A 155 6.45 4.76 1.07
C VAL A 155 5.79 3.39 1.10
N THR A 156 5.79 2.72 -0.05
CA THR A 156 5.43 1.29 -0.10
C THR A 156 6.57 0.42 0.40
N ASN A 157 6.27 -0.82 0.78
CA ASN A 157 7.29 -1.82 1.12
C ASN A 157 8.25 -2.06 -0.06
N GLN A 158 7.75 -1.96 -1.29
CA GLN A 158 8.59 -2.09 -2.49
C GLN A 158 9.57 -0.92 -2.62
N GLN A 159 9.13 0.32 -2.38
CA GLN A 159 10.02 1.49 -2.41
C GLN A 159 11.07 1.42 -1.29
N LEU A 160 10.68 1.00 -0.09
CA LEU A 160 11.61 0.75 0.99
C LEU A 160 12.66 -0.31 0.60
N LEU A 161 12.25 -1.42 -0.02
CA LEU A 161 13.17 -2.43 -0.51
C LEU A 161 14.10 -1.92 -1.62
N GLN A 162 13.62 -1.03 -2.51
CA GLN A 162 14.48 -0.39 -3.52
C GLN A 162 15.54 0.49 -2.86
N TRP A 163 15.15 1.27 -1.84
CA TRP A 163 16.11 2.04 -1.05
C TRP A 163 17.09 1.14 -0.29
N MET A 164 16.64 0.05 0.31
CA MET A 164 17.54 -0.88 1.01
C MET A 164 18.58 -1.50 0.08
N LYS A 165 18.24 -1.72 -1.21
CA LYS A 165 19.16 -2.23 -2.23
C LYS A 165 20.22 -1.21 -2.65
N ASN A 166 19.89 0.07 -2.62
CA ASN A 166 20.81 1.16 -2.93
C ASN A 166 20.54 2.39 -2.04
N PRO A 167 21.01 2.37 -0.77
CA PRO A 167 20.67 3.41 0.21
C PRO A 167 21.27 4.76 -0.18
N VAL A 168 20.41 5.76 -0.24
CA VAL A 168 20.76 7.16 -0.51
C VAL A 168 20.36 8.06 0.65
N LYS A 169 20.97 9.24 0.74
CA LYS A 169 20.64 10.21 1.81
C LYS A 169 19.21 10.74 1.65
N ALA A 170 18.63 11.27 2.73
CA ALA A 170 17.28 11.85 2.70
C ALA A 170 17.13 12.96 1.62
N SER A 171 18.18 13.76 1.41
CA SER A 171 18.24 14.82 0.38
C SER A 171 18.29 14.32 -1.07
N GLU A 172 18.57 13.03 -1.26
CA GLU A 172 18.71 12.38 -2.58
C GLU A 172 17.54 11.45 -2.89
N LEU A 173 16.75 11.07 -1.88
CA LEU A 173 15.65 10.11 -2.01
C LEU A 173 14.60 10.57 -3.02
N GLY A 174 14.22 11.85 -2.99
CA GLY A 174 13.21 12.40 -3.92
C GLY A 174 13.60 12.35 -5.40
N LYS A 175 14.90 12.22 -5.70
CA LYS A 175 15.45 12.18 -7.07
C LYS A 175 15.49 10.77 -7.65
N GLN A 176 15.22 9.75 -6.83
CA GLN A 176 15.29 8.35 -7.26
C GLN A 176 14.12 8.02 -8.18
N ASP A 177 14.36 7.22 -9.22
CA ASP A 177 13.34 6.87 -10.21
C ASP A 177 12.14 6.15 -9.59
N TYR A 178 12.36 5.30 -8.57
CA TYR A 178 11.30 4.60 -7.84
C TYR A 178 10.46 5.52 -6.93
N MET A 179 10.85 6.79 -6.75
CA MET A 179 10.13 7.79 -5.96
C MET A 179 9.29 8.74 -6.83
N ARG A 180 9.46 8.72 -8.15
CA ARG A 180 8.68 9.56 -9.08
C ARG A 180 7.21 9.16 -9.09
N CYS A 181 6.33 10.14 -9.31
CA CYS A 181 4.88 9.96 -9.43
C CYS A 181 4.44 10.36 -10.83
N GLU A 182 4.56 9.40 -11.74
CA GLU A 182 4.21 9.55 -13.15
C GLU A 182 2.96 8.74 -13.46
N GLN A 183 2.05 9.34 -14.22
CA GLN A 183 0.86 8.69 -14.78
C GLN A 183 0.93 8.67 -16.31
N PRO A 184 0.51 7.58 -16.97
CA PRO A 184 0.43 7.53 -18.41
C PRO A 184 -0.53 8.61 -18.92
N VAL A 185 -0.18 9.26 -20.03
CA VAL A 185 -1.08 10.20 -20.71
C VAL A 185 -1.93 9.41 -21.70
N ILE A 186 -3.18 9.15 -21.33
CA ILE A 186 -4.13 8.36 -22.12
C ILE A 186 -5.35 9.23 -22.44
N ALA A 187 -5.76 9.25 -23.70
CA ALA A 187 -6.86 10.10 -24.18
C ALA A 187 -8.27 9.57 -23.84
N LYS A 188 -8.38 8.28 -23.50
CA LYS A 188 -9.65 7.61 -23.16
C LYS A 188 -9.44 6.70 -21.94
N GLY A 189 -10.47 6.53 -21.13
CA GLY A 189 -10.45 5.55 -20.04
C GLY A 189 -10.20 4.14 -20.57
N ILE A 190 -9.22 3.45 -19.99
CA ILE A 190 -9.00 2.00 -20.17
C ILE A 190 -9.00 1.33 -18.79
N CYS A 191 -9.28 0.04 -18.75
CA CYS A 191 -9.27 -0.69 -17.48
C CYS A 191 -7.84 -1.08 -17.10
N ASN A 192 -7.14 -0.19 -16.40
CA ASN A 192 -5.73 -0.36 -16.01
C ASN A 192 -5.47 -0.06 -14.51
N GLY A 193 -6.53 0.24 -13.74
CA GLY A 193 -6.42 0.61 -12.33
C GLY A 193 -6.09 2.08 -12.09
N LEU A 194 -6.25 2.95 -13.07
CA LEU A 194 -6.01 4.40 -12.99
C LEU A 194 -7.28 5.18 -13.34
N ASP A 195 -7.32 6.42 -12.86
CA ASP A 195 -8.33 7.41 -13.25
C ASP A 195 -7.80 8.17 -14.48
N ASP A 196 -7.89 7.54 -15.65
CA ASP A 196 -7.33 8.06 -16.90
C ASP A 196 -8.16 9.23 -17.47
N ASP A 197 -9.46 9.29 -17.19
CA ASP A 197 -10.37 10.35 -17.64
C ASP A 197 -10.54 11.49 -16.61
N ASN A 198 -9.84 11.41 -15.47
CA ASN A 198 -9.80 12.38 -14.37
C ASN A 198 -11.20 12.70 -13.79
N ASN A 199 -12.07 11.71 -13.71
CA ASN A 199 -13.42 11.87 -13.17
C ASN A 199 -13.51 11.57 -11.65
N ALA A 200 -12.38 11.27 -11.01
CA ALA A 200 -12.21 10.84 -9.62
C ALA A 200 -12.73 9.43 -9.29
N ASN A 201 -13.11 8.65 -10.29
CA ASN A 201 -13.49 7.25 -10.19
C ASN A 201 -12.52 6.41 -11.04
N VAL A 202 -12.03 5.32 -10.47
CA VAL A 202 -11.08 4.44 -11.15
C VAL A 202 -11.86 3.41 -11.96
N ASP A 203 -11.56 3.31 -13.25
CA ASP A 203 -12.11 2.32 -14.20
C ASP A 203 -13.66 2.22 -14.22
N ASP A 204 -14.39 3.31 -13.97
CA ASP A 204 -15.84 3.27 -13.88
C ASP A 204 -16.50 2.91 -15.22
N GLY A 205 -17.42 1.94 -15.18
CA GLY A 205 -18.05 1.37 -16.37
C GLY A 205 -17.15 0.46 -17.22
N LEU A 206 -15.87 0.27 -16.88
CA LEU A 206 -14.92 -0.55 -17.65
C LEU A 206 -14.74 -1.96 -17.08
N LEU A 207 -15.01 -2.15 -15.79
CA LEU A 207 -14.86 -3.41 -15.08
C LEU A 207 -15.93 -4.43 -15.46
N ASN A 208 -15.53 -5.70 -15.59
CA ASN A 208 -16.44 -6.83 -15.52
C ASN A 208 -16.76 -7.15 -14.06
N SER A 209 -18.03 -7.47 -13.78
CA SER A 209 -18.46 -7.95 -12.46
C SER A 209 -18.73 -9.45 -12.51
N CYS A 210 -17.92 -10.22 -11.78
CA CYS A 210 -17.99 -11.67 -11.72
C CYS A 210 -18.73 -12.09 -10.47
N ASN A 211 -19.84 -12.81 -10.62
CA ASN A 211 -20.68 -13.22 -9.50
C ASN A 211 -20.64 -14.74 -9.30
N PHE A 212 -20.06 -15.18 -8.19
CA PHE A 212 -19.99 -16.58 -7.78
C PHE A 212 -20.84 -16.84 -6.52
N GLY A 213 -21.96 -16.12 -6.37
CA GLY A 213 -22.81 -16.16 -5.19
C GLY A 213 -22.27 -15.27 -4.08
N THR A 214 -21.61 -15.85 -3.09
CA THR A 214 -21.13 -15.12 -1.90
C THR A 214 -19.76 -14.45 -2.08
N THR A 215 -19.10 -14.67 -3.23
CA THR A 215 -17.75 -14.16 -3.54
C THR A 215 -17.70 -13.37 -4.85
N PRO A 216 -18.51 -12.30 -5.00
CA PRO A 216 -18.44 -11.47 -6.21
C PRO A 216 -17.16 -10.63 -6.22
N PHE A 217 -16.55 -10.45 -7.38
CA PHE A 217 -15.42 -9.52 -7.55
C PHE A 217 -15.47 -8.81 -8.90
N ASN A 218 -14.81 -7.66 -8.98
CA ASN A 218 -14.67 -6.90 -10.22
C ASN A 218 -13.27 -7.08 -10.81
N THR A 219 -13.17 -7.09 -12.13
CA THR A 219 -11.90 -7.29 -12.85
C THR A 219 -11.91 -6.60 -14.21
N CYS A 220 -10.72 -6.19 -14.66
CA CYS A 220 -10.52 -5.70 -16.04
C CYS A 220 -10.50 -6.82 -17.08
N PHE A 221 -10.51 -8.09 -16.65
CA PHE A 221 -10.37 -9.26 -17.52
C PHE A 221 -11.63 -10.13 -17.51
N ASN A 222 -11.57 -11.26 -18.22
CA ASN A 222 -12.70 -12.17 -18.31
C ASN A 222 -13.02 -12.82 -16.96
N CYS A 223 -14.30 -12.98 -16.67
CA CYS A 223 -14.74 -13.80 -15.55
C CYS A 223 -14.36 -15.26 -15.75
N SER A 224 -13.93 -15.90 -14.67
CA SER A 224 -13.78 -17.35 -14.62
C SER A 224 -15.15 -18.04 -14.62
N SER A 225 -15.18 -19.29 -15.04
CA SER A 225 -16.35 -20.17 -15.01
C SER A 225 -16.73 -20.61 -13.59
N THR A 226 -15.76 -20.65 -12.70
CA THR A 226 -15.95 -20.94 -11.26
C THR A 226 -15.17 -19.93 -10.42
N ALA A 227 -15.52 -19.82 -9.14
CA ALA A 227 -14.73 -19.03 -8.19
C ALA A 227 -13.30 -19.61 -8.09
N PRO A 228 -12.25 -18.77 -8.06
CA PRO A 228 -10.90 -19.20 -7.73
C PRO A 228 -10.81 -19.83 -6.34
N THR A 229 -9.99 -20.87 -6.20
CA THR A 229 -9.73 -21.57 -4.92
C THR A 229 -8.22 -21.75 -4.72
N LEU A 230 -7.80 -22.29 -3.57
CA LEU A 230 -6.39 -22.64 -3.35
C LEU A 230 -5.93 -23.74 -4.31
N ASP A 231 -6.79 -24.72 -4.60
CA ASP A 231 -6.50 -25.82 -5.51
C ASP A 231 -6.57 -25.40 -6.98
N THR A 232 -7.40 -24.41 -7.30
CA THR A 232 -7.57 -23.89 -8.67
C THR A 232 -7.58 -22.37 -8.64
N PRO A 233 -6.41 -21.72 -8.49
CA PRO A 233 -6.31 -20.27 -8.34
C PRO A 233 -6.58 -19.50 -9.64
N LYS A 234 -6.49 -20.18 -10.79
CA LYS A 234 -6.81 -19.63 -12.11
C LYS A 234 -7.75 -20.58 -12.87
N PRO A 235 -9.07 -20.57 -12.54
CA PRO A 235 -10.03 -21.40 -13.26
C PRO A 235 -10.17 -20.96 -14.72
N ALA A 236 -10.70 -21.84 -15.56
CA ALA A 236 -10.98 -21.55 -16.96
C ALA A 236 -11.97 -20.38 -17.10
N THR A 237 -11.83 -19.58 -18.15
CA THR A 237 -12.76 -18.47 -18.41
C THR A 237 -14.13 -18.97 -18.86
N ALA A 238 -15.19 -18.25 -18.47
CA ALA A 238 -16.53 -18.44 -19.03
C ALA A 238 -16.75 -17.65 -20.32
N ALA A 239 -15.90 -16.65 -20.61
CA ALA A 239 -16.11 -15.72 -21.71
C ALA A 239 -15.56 -16.30 -23.02
N GLN A 240 -16.32 -16.09 -24.11
CA GLN A 240 -15.93 -16.49 -25.46
C GLN A 240 -15.60 -15.25 -26.28
N ASN A 241 -14.64 -15.36 -27.20
CA ASN A 241 -14.32 -14.21 -28.05
C ASN A 241 -15.56 -13.78 -28.86
N GLY A 242 -15.81 -12.47 -28.90
CA GLY A 242 -17.00 -11.89 -29.52
C GLY A 242 -18.25 -11.84 -28.63
N SER A 243 -18.22 -12.41 -27.42
CA SER A 243 -19.32 -12.24 -26.46
C SER A 243 -19.28 -10.86 -25.80
N ALA A 244 -20.44 -10.31 -25.43
CA ALA A 244 -20.50 -9.10 -24.61
C ALA A 244 -19.71 -9.29 -23.30
N GLY A 245 -18.92 -8.27 -22.92
CA GLY A 245 -18.06 -8.36 -21.73
C GLY A 245 -16.75 -9.13 -21.93
N PHE A 246 -16.47 -9.66 -23.12
CA PHE A 246 -15.16 -10.26 -23.40
C PHE A 246 -14.03 -9.22 -23.24
N ARG A 247 -12.88 -9.69 -22.79
CA ARG A 247 -11.66 -8.92 -22.54
C ARG A 247 -10.46 -9.68 -23.09
N TYR A 248 -9.60 -8.97 -23.80
CA TYR A 248 -8.39 -9.52 -24.35
C TYR A 248 -7.30 -9.65 -23.26
N PRO A 249 -6.60 -10.79 -23.19
CA PRO A 249 -5.53 -10.98 -22.22
C PRO A 249 -4.37 -10.03 -22.50
N LEU A 250 -3.66 -9.64 -21.44
CA LEU A 250 -2.44 -8.85 -21.56
C LEU A 250 -1.40 -9.63 -22.39
N PRO A 251 -0.89 -9.09 -23.50
CA PRO A 251 0.19 -9.72 -24.25
C PRO A 251 1.54 -9.48 -23.56
N ASN A 252 2.51 -10.35 -23.83
CA ASN A 252 3.84 -10.29 -23.18
C ASN A 252 4.66 -9.05 -23.55
N ASN A 253 4.27 -8.31 -24.60
CA ASN A 253 4.97 -7.14 -25.12
C ASN A 253 4.26 -5.80 -24.82
N CYS A 254 3.27 -5.79 -23.92
CA CYS A 254 2.59 -4.57 -23.50
C CYS A 254 2.65 -4.42 -21.98
N ASN A 255 2.86 -3.20 -21.50
CA ASN A 255 2.74 -2.90 -20.08
C ASN A 255 1.25 -2.77 -19.71
N THR A 256 0.85 -3.29 -18.54
CA THR A 256 -0.54 -3.22 -18.05
C THR A 256 -1.09 -1.79 -18.00
N LYS A 257 -0.25 -0.79 -17.75
CA LYS A 257 -0.67 0.62 -17.73
C LYS A 257 -1.18 1.12 -19.08
N TRP A 258 -0.74 0.50 -20.17
CA TRP A 258 -1.03 0.92 -21.55
C TRP A 258 -1.91 -0.08 -22.30
N TRP A 259 -2.32 -1.18 -21.67
CA TRP A 259 -3.11 -2.22 -22.32
C TRP A 259 -4.61 -1.89 -22.24
N ASP A 260 -5.27 -1.80 -23.38
CA ASP A 260 -6.72 -1.72 -23.49
C ASP A 260 -7.31 -3.14 -23.65
N PRO A 261 -7.83 -3.77 -22.57
CA PRO A 261 -8.39 -5.11 -22.64
C PRO A 261 -9.73 -5.16 -23.37
N ILE A 262 -10.39 -4.03 -23.63
CA ILE A 262 -11.66 -3.96 -24.37
C ILE A 262 -11.37 -3.83 -25.86
N GLY A 263 -10.45 -2.94 -26.22
CA GLY A 263 -10.07 -2.63 -27.60
C GLY A 263 -9.01 -3.54 -28.21
N ASN A 264 -8.44 -4.49 -27.46
CA ASN A 264 -7.33 -5.36 -27.90
C ASN A 264 -6.12 -4.58 -28.42
N SER A 265 -5.74 -3.50 -27.73
CA SER A 265 -4.72 -2.59 -28.22
C SER A 265 -3.76 -2.20 -27.12
N CYS A 266 -2.47 -2.17 -27.45
CA CYS A 266 -1.47 -1.56 -26.60
C CYS A 266 -1.31 -0.10 -27.02
N LEU A 267 -1.69 0.83 -26.15
CA LEU A 267 -1.69 2.25 -26.45
C LEU A 267 -0.28 2.85 -26.49
N CYS A 268 0.70 2.16 -25.89
CA CYS A 268 2.11 2.50 -26.05
C CYS A 268 3.02 1.28 -25.81
N THR A 269 3.94 1.04 -26.75
CA THR A 269 4.95 -0.03 -26.69
C THR A 269 6.39 0.48 -26.81
N SER A 270 6.59 1.79 -26.99
CA SER A 270 7.92 2.38 -27.19
C SER A 270 8.56 2.83 -25.87
N THR A 271 9.83 3.20 -25.93
CA THR A 271 10.52 3.88 -24.81
C THR A 271 10.09 5.34 -24.63
N GLU A 272 9.28 5.88 -25.55
CA GLU A 272 8.86 7.28 -25.60
C GLU A 272 7.40 7.47 -25.13
N CYS A 273 6.87 6.49 -24.38
CA CYS A 273 5.54 6.62 -23.79
C CYS A 273 5.42 7.90 -22.96
N GLN A 274 4.35 8.65 -23.21
CA GLN A 274 4.15 9.94 -22.56
C GLN A 274 3.64 9.75 -21.15
N TYR A 275 4.32 10.37 -20.20
CA TYR A 275 3.90 10.40 -18.80
C TYR A 275 3.72 11.85 -18.35
N LYS A 276 2.72 12.08 -17.51
CA LYS A 276 2.56 13.34 -16.78
C LYS A 276 3.13 13.17 -15.38
N ASP A 277 3.93 14.14 -14.94
CA ASP A 277 4.32 14.26 -13.54
C ASP A 277 3.10 14.72 -12.72
N THR A 278 2.81 14.02 -11.64
CA THR A 278 1.68 14.30 -10.74
C THR A 278 2.14 14.92 -9.42
N ALA A 279 3.43 15.28 -9.31
CA ALA A 279 3.96 15.97 -8.16
C ALA A 279 3.32 17.36 -7.99
N VAL A 280 2.98 17.70 -6.76
CA VAL A 280 2.49 19.03 -6.38
C VAL A 280 3.61 19.84 -5.72
N PRO A 281 3.64 21.18 -5.88
CA PRO A 281 4.61 22.02 -5.19
C PRO A 281 4.53 21.84 -3.67
N VAL A 282 5.68 21.68 -3.03
CA VAL A 282 5.80 21.57 -1.57
C VAL A 282 6.42 22.85 -1.03
N ASN A 283 5.59 23.75 -0.51
CA ASN A 283 6.07 24.92 0.23
C ASN A 283 6.39 24.51 1.66
N ARG A 284 7.59 23.95 1.88
CA ARG A 284 8.14 23.79 3.23
C ARG A 284 9.12 24.92 3.45
N THR A 285 8.87 25.74 4.49
CA THR A 285 9.87 26.67 5.01
C THR A 285 11.04 25.83 5.49
N ASP A 286 12.06 25.71 4.65
CA ASP A 286 13.33 25.18 5.10
C ASP A 286 13.97 26.21 6.06
N GLY A 287 14.72 25.72 7.03
CA GLY A 287 15.64 26.55 7.82
C GLY A 287 17.00 26.66 7.14
N SER A 288 17.06 26.61 5.80
CA SER A 288 18.31 26.44 5.05
C SER A 288 18.33 27.28 3.77
N ASN A 289 18.89 28.47 3.87
CA ASN A 289 19.28 29.32 2.73
C ASN A 289 19.84 28.53 1.51
N GLY A 290 19.13 28.64 0.38
CA GLY A 290 19.65 28.46 -0.99
C GLY A 290 19.41 27.08 -1.61
N ILE A 291 19.05 26.89 -2.89
CA ILE A 291 19.06 27.75 -4.09
C ILE A 291 17.90 27.29 -4.97
N ALA A 292 17.02 28.21 -5.35
CA ALA A 292 16.00 27.97 -6.38
C ALA A 292 16.66 27.84 -7.76
N THR A 293 16.58 26.67 -8.39
CA THR A 293 16.91 26.52 -9.81
C THR A 293 15.68 26.87 -10.65
N ASN A 294 15.59 28.14 -11.06
CA ASN A 294 14.64 28.61 -12.06
C ASN A 294 14.87 27.93 -13.41
N LYS A 295 13.83 27.33 -13.99
CA LYS A 295 13.71 27.14 -15.44
C LYS A 295 12.67 28.12 -15.98
N SER A 296 13.14 29.01 -16.84
CA SER A 296 12.37 30.07 -17.50
C SER A 296 11.21 29.53 -18.33
N GLY A 297 10.03 30.11 -18.11
CA GLY A 297 8.89 30.13 -19.04
C GLY A 297 8.35 31.55 -19.07
N SER A 298 8.56 32.23 -20.20
CA SER A 298 8.20 33.64 -20.41
C SER A 298 6.69 33.80 -20.58
N SER A 299 6.07 34.67 -19.78
CA SER A 299 4.82 35.33 -20.15
C SER A 299 4.68 36.64 -19.39
N ASN A 300 4.71 37.74 -20.16
CA ASN A 300 4.51 39.11 -19.69
C ASN A 300 3.11 39.32 -19.12
N ALA A 301 3.02 39.90 -17.92
CA ALA A 301 1.90 40.73 -17.52
C ALA A 301 2.38 41.75 -16.48
N ALA A 302 2.40 43.01 -16.88
CA ALA A 302 2.68 44.15 -16.01
C ALA A 302 1.42 44.54 -15.23
N SER A 303 1.57 44.82 -13.93
CA SER A 303 0.71 45.75 -13.19
C SER A 303 1.27 46.06 -11.79
N ASN A 304 1.73 47.30 -11.65
CA ASN A 304 2.04 48.13 -10.48
C ASN A 304 1.65 47.66 -9.05
N GLY A 305 2.67 47.63 -8.19
CA GLY A 305 2.86 48.59 -7.07
C GLY A 305 1.88 48.61 -5.90
N MET A 306 2.35 48.23 -4.71
CA MET A 306 2.42 49.13 -3.54
C MET A 306 3.18 48.49 -2.37
N HIS A 307 4.12 49.26 -1.82
CA HIS A 307 4.79 49.03 -0.54
C HIS A 307 3.78 48.92 0.62
N ASN A 308 4.01 48.00 1.57
CA ASN A 308 4.17 48.41 2.96
C ASN A 308 4.85 47.33 3.81
N GLN A 309 5.93 47.75 4.46
CA GLN A 309 6.62 47.12 5.57
C GLN A 309 5.73 47.20 6.81
N LEU A 310 5.67 46.15 7.63
CA LEU A 310 5.63 46.28 9.09
C LEU A 310 5.98 44.93 9.72
N GLU A 311 7.17 44.87 10.30
CA GLU A 311 7.63 43.80 11.17
C GLU A 311 6.82 43.79 12.47
N ASN A 312 6.46 42.61 12.97
CA ASN A 312 6.13 42.39 14.38
C ASN A 312 6.56 40.97 14.76
N ALA A 313 7.77 40.86 15.30
CA ALA A 313 8.30 39.63 15.88
C ALA A 313 7.77 39.48 17.32
N ILE A 314 7.02 38.40 17.59
CA ILE A 314 6.70 37.95 18.95
C ILE A 314 7.53 36.70 19.21
N PHE A 315 8.59 36.84 20.00
CA PHE A 315 9.36 35.72 20.53
C PHE A 315 8.59 35.09 21.71
N VAL A 316 8.08 33.88 21.53
CA VAL A 316 7.58 33.05 22.63
C VAL A 316 8.59 31.93 22.89
N THR A 317 9.38 32.11 23.94
CA THR A 317 10.30 31.07 24.44
C THR A 317 9.50 30.05 25.25
N ILE A 318 9.41 28.80 24.78
CA ILE A 318 8.87 27.69 25.57
C ILE A 318 10.03 26.75 25.94
N ALA A 319 10.31 26.68 27.24
CA ALA A 319 11.28 25.76 27.83
C ALA A 319 10.72 24.33 27.83
N ILE A 320 11.50 23.38 27.30
CA ILE A 320 11.21 21.94 27.37
C ILE A 320 11.98 21.36 28.56
N VAL A 321 11.26 20.88 29.56
CA VAL A 321 11.79 20.02 30.63
C VAL A 321 11.78 18.59 30.11
N VAL A 322 12.96 18.04 29.83
CA VAL A 322 13.16 16.61 29.53
C VAL A 322 13.33 15.88 30.85
N SER A 323 12.30 15.17 31.29
CA SER A 323 12.44 14.16 32.33
C SER A 323 12.91 12.85 31.70
N LEU A 324 14.19 12.56 31.88
CA LEU A 324 14.77 11.22 31.78
C LEU A 324 14.14 10.32 32.85
N LEU A 325 13.58 9.18 32.44
CA LEU A 325 13.41 8.03 33.31
C LEU A 325 13.92 6.79 32.56
N PHE A 326 14.64 5.99 33.35
CA PHE A 326 15.41 4.79 33.06
C PHE A 326 14.71 3.74 32.19
#